data_AF-A0A9E3BRI6-F1
#
_entry.id   AF-A0A9E3BRI6-F1
#
_cell.length_a   1.000
_cell.length_b   1.000
_cell.length_c   1.000
_cell.angle_alpha   90.00
_cell.angle_beta   90.00
_cell.angle_gamma   90.00
#
_symmetry.space_group_name_H-M   'P 1'
#
loop_
_entity.id
_entity.type
_entity.pdbx_description
1 polymer ?
#
loop_
_entity_poly.entity_id
_entity_poly.type
_entity_poly.pdbx_seq_one_letter_code
_entity_poly.pdbx_strand_id
1 'polypeptide(L)' 'MSDTERAKILVVDDRPENLIALEAILEPLGPEIVRASSGKEALRQV' A
#
# COMPACT_ATOMS: atom_id res chain seq x y z
N MET A 1 -8.56 -22.93 11.67
CA MET A 1 -8.21 -21.50 11.84
C MET A 1 -7.59 -21.09 10.52
N SER A 2 -8.39 -20.59 9.58
CA SER A 2 -7.85 -20.15 8.29
C SER A 2 -7.21 -18.78 8.53
N ASP A 3 -5.89 -18.74 8.62
CA ASP A 3 -5.17 -17.50 8.34
C ASP A 3 -5.48 -17.15 6.88
N THR A 4 -6.50 -16.31 6.69
CA THR A 4 -6.72 -15.64 5.41
C THR A 4 -5.55 -14.68 5.26
N GLU A 5 -4.53 -15.12 4.53
CA GLU A 5 -3.31 -14.35 4.30
C GLU A 5 -3.70 -12.96 3.79
N ARG A 6 -3.43 -11.92 4.59
CA ARG A 6 -3.78 -10.54 4.21
C ARG A 6 -2.96 -10.16 2.99
N ALA A 7 -3.64 -9.78 1.91
CA ALA A 7 -2.97 -9.33 0.70
C ALA A 7 -2.10 -8.11 1.02
N LYS A 8 -0.84 -8.13 0.56
CA LYS A 8 0.10 -7.02 0.71
C LYS A 8 0.08 -6.15 -0.54
N ILE A 9 -0.16 -4.85 -0.39
CA ILE A 9 -0.30 -3.90 -1.49
C ILE A 9 0.73 -2.78 -1.34
N LEU A 10 1.56 -2.59 -2.37
CA LEU A 10 2.48 -1.47 -2.47
C LEU A 10 1.85 -0.34 -3.29
N VAL A 11 1.61 0.81 -2.67
CA VAL A 11 1.14 2.03 -3.34
C VAL A 11 2.31 3.00 -3.56
N VAL A 12 2.45 3.51 -4.78
CA VAL A 12 3.56 4.34 -5.20
C VAL A 12 3.03 5.61 -5.86
N ASP A 13 3.28 6.75 -5.23
CA ASP A 13 2.90 8.07 -5.75
C ASP A 13 3.78 9.14 -5.11
N ASP A 14 4.25 10.11 -5.88
CA ASP A 14 5.12 11.19 -5.39
C ASP A 14 4.35 12.30 -4.67
N ARG A 15 3.01 12.29 -4.74
CA ARG A 15 2.15 13.23 -4.05
C ARG A 15 1.55 12.58 -2.79
N PRO A 16 1.78 13.16 -1.59
CA PRO A 16 1.30 12.58 -0.34
C PRO A 16 -0.23 12.50 -0.25
N GLU A 17 -0.95 13.43 -0.91
CA GLU A 17 -2.41 13.43 -0.93
C GLU A 17 -2.98 12.20 -1.64
N ASN A 18 -2.33 11.75 -2.72
CA ASN A 18 -2.73 10.55 -3.44
C ASN A 18 -2.51 9.29 -2.61
N LEU A 19 -1.37 9.20 -1.91
CA LEU A 19 -1.08 8.06 -1.04
C LEU A 19 -2.12 7.92 0.06
N ILE A 20 -2.54 9.04 0.67
CA ILE A 20 -3.60 9.06 1.69
C ILE A 20 -4.94 8.62 1.08
N ALA A 21 -5.30 9.13 -0.10
CA ALA A 21 -6.55 8.75 -0.76
C ALA A 21 -6.58 7.26 -1.13
N LEU A 22 -5.48 6.73 -1.68
CA LEU A 22 -5.36 5.31 -2.02
C LEU A 22 -5.46 4.41 -0.78
N GLU A 23 -4.84 4.81 0.33
CA GLU A 23 -4.95 4.07 1.58
C GLU A 23 -6.39 4.03 2.10
N ALA A 24 -7.07 5.17 2.14
CA ALA A 24 -8.46 5.25 2.59
C ALA A 24 -9.42 4.39 1.75
N ILE A 25 -9.14 4.25 0.44
CA ILE A 25 -9.91 3.38 -0.46
C ILE A 25 -9.65 1.89 -0.17
N LEU A 26 -8.41 1.54 0.18
CA LEU A 26 -7.97 0.15 0.35
C LEU A 26 -8.17 -0.39 1.77
N GLU A 27 -8.14 0.47 2.79
CA GLU A 27 -8.30 0.12 4.21
C GLU A 27 -9.52 -0.79 4.50
N PRO A 28 -10.72 -0.55 3.92
CA PRO A 28 -11.89 -1.39 4.16
C PRO A 28 -11.74 -2.84 3.66
N LEU A 29 -10.82 -3.10 2.73
CA LEU A 29 -10.54 -4.44 2.20
C LEU A 29 -9.62 -5.25 3.14
N GLY A 30 -9.08 -4.61 4.18
CA GLY A 30 -8.16 -5.22 5.15
C GLY A 30 -6.77 -5.67 4.64
N PRO A 31 -6.18 -5.11 3.57
CA PRO A 31 -4.83 -5.48 3.13
C PRO A 31 -3.76 -4.92 4.07
N GLU A 32 -2.54 -5.44 3.95
CA GLU A 32 -1.34 -4.78 4.47
C GLU A 32 -0.87 -3.76 3.42
N ILE A 33 -0.91 -2.47 3.77
CA ILE A 33 -0.57 -1.38 2.84
C ILE A 33 0.87 -0.90 3.11
N VAL A 34 1.69 -0.87 2.07
CA VAL A 34 3.05 -0.30 2.08
C VAL A 34 3.07 0.91 1.15
N ARG A 35 3.62 2.03 1.60
CA ARG A 35 3.70 3.26 0.81
C ARG A 35 5.11 3.50 0.30
N ALA A 36 5.21 4.12 -0.88
CA ALA A 36 6.45 4.67 -1.41
C ALA A 36 6.19 5.99 -2.14
N SER A 37 7.09 6.96 -1.95
CA SER A 37 7.06 8.28 -2.58
C SER A 37 7.78 8.35 -3.94
N SER A 38 8.41 7.25 -4.36
CA SER A 38 9.13 7.18 -5.63
C SER A 38 9.32 5.73 -6.08
N GLY A 39 9.57 5.51 -7.37
CA GLY A 39 9.91 4.18 -7.89
C GLY A 39 11.15 3.57 -7.26
N LYS A 40 12.16 4.39 -6.91
CA LYS A 40 13.38 3.91 -6.22
C LYS A 40 13.06 3.42 -4.81
N GLU A 41 12.14 4.07 -4.11
CA GLU A 41 11.65 3.62 -2.80
C GLU A 41 10.79 2.37 -2.93
N ALA A 42 9.90 2.33 -3.92
CA ALA A 42 9.06 1.18 -4.22
C ALA A 42 9.89 -0.09 -4.49
N LEU A 43 10.98 0.02 -5.26
CA LEU A 43 11.86 -1.11 -5.56
C LEU A 43 12.58 -1.68 -4.32
N ARG A 44 12.68 -0.93 -3.21
CA ARG A 44 13.24 -1.45 -1.94
C ARG A 44 12.24 -2.29 -1.13
N GLN A 45 10.97 -2.30 -1.53
CA GLN A 45 9.86 -2.95 -0.82
C GLN A 45 9.43 -4.27 -1.46
N VAL A 46 10.11 -4.71 -2.53
CA VAL A 46 9.86 -5.95 -3.28
C VAL A 46 10.97 -6.97 -3.11
#